data_AF-A0A0B5IF35-F1
#
_entry.id   AF-A0A0B5IF35-F1
#
_cell.length_a   1.000
_cell.length_b   1.000
_cell.length_c   1.000
_cell.angle_alpha   90.00
_cell.angle_beta   90.00
_cell.angle_gamma   90.00
#
_symmetry.space_group_name_H-M   'P 1'
#
loop_
_entity.id
_entity.type
_entity.pdbx_description
1 polymer ?
#
loop_
_entity_poly.entity_id
_entity_poly.type
_entity_poly.pdbx_seq_one_letter_code
_entity_poly.pdbx_strand_id
1 'polypeptide(L)' 'MTVDLTVDRAAVPPAPPHNNPAADAGYTVPDFPGVMVLTKDGYLSLLEIYSVSDDPITTWPEPRFLDR' A
#
# COMPACT_ATOMS: atom_id res chain seq x y z
N MET A 1 3.12 -5.62 13.52
CA MET A 1 4.57 -5.47 13.29
C MET A 1 4.75 -4.34 12.30
N THR A 2 5.74 -3.47 12.49
CA THR A 2 6.01 -2.36 11.56
C THR A 2 7.38 -2.58 10.95
N VAL A 3 7.50 -2.28 9.66
CA VAL A 3 8.76 -2.37 8.90
C VAL A 3 9.02 -1.01 8.27
N ASP A 4 10.25 -0.53 8.40
CA ASP A 4 10.67 0.72 7.76
C ASP A 4 10.92 0.48 6.27
N LEU A 5 10.31 1.31 5.43
CA LEU A 5 10.47 1.30 3.98
C LEU A 5 11.19 2.58 3.55
N THR A 6 12.13 2.46 2.61
CA THR A 6 12.80 3.60 1.97
C THR A 6 12.56 3.55 0.47
N VAL A 7 12.13 4.68 -0.09
CA VAL A 7 11.94 4.82 -1.53
C VAL A 7 13.22 5.33 -2.18
N ASP A 8 13.72 4.61 -3.18
CA ASP A 8 14.77 5.11 -4.05
C ASP A 8 14.19 6.14 -5.02
N ARG A 9 14.41 7.42 -4.70
CA ARG A 9 13.92 8.56 -5.50
C ARG A 9 14.72 8.79 -6.79
N ALA A 10 15.88 8.15 -6.95
CA ALA A 10 16.66 8.23 -8.18
C ALA A 10 16.18 7.20 -9.20
N ALA A 11 15.60 6.08 -8.75
CA ALA A 11 15.10 5.02 -9.61
C ALA A 11 13.72 5.34 -10.24
N VAL A 12 12.89 6.14 -9.57
CA VAL A 12 11.53 6.45 -10.02
C VAL A 12 11.15 7.92 -9.79
N PRO A 13 10.48 8.59 -10.75
CA PRO A 13 9.95 9.94 -10.57
C PRO A 13 8.78 9.95 -9.56
N PRO A 14 8.44 11.10 -8.97
CA PRO A 14 7.29 11.22 -8.09
C PRO A 14 5.98 10.93 -8.84
N ALA A 15 5.01 10.34 -8.14
CA ALA A 15 3.66 10.16 -8.66
C ALA A 15 3.01 11.52 -8.99
N PRO A 16 2.22 11.62 -10.07
CA PRO A 16 1.47 12.83 -10.38
C PRO A 16 0.51 13.19 -9.23
N PRO A 17 0.17 14.49 -9.08
CA PRO A 17 -0.85 14.89 -8.12
C PRO A 17 -2.19 14.21 -8.41
N HIS A 18 -2.70 13.49 -7.43
CA HIS A 18 -4.05 12.94 -7.37
C HIS A 18 -4.89 13.74 -6.36
N ASN A 19 -6.21 13.82 -6.58
CA ASN A 19 -7.12 14.56 -5.72
C ASN A 19 -7.17 14.02 -4.28
N ASN A 20 -6.94 12.71 -4.10
CA ASN A 20 -6.82 12.07 -2.80
C ASN A 20 -5.36 11.64 -2.59
N PRO A 21 -4.66 12.09 -1.53
CA PRO A 21 -3.31 11.63 -1.21
C PRO A 21 -3.24 10.17 -0.75
N ALA A 22 -4.39 9.56 -0.45
CA ALA A 22 -4.54 8.15 -0.15
C ALA A 22 -5.04 7.38 -1.37
N ALA A 23 -4.40 6.24 -1.64
CA ALA A 23 -4.94 5.20 -2.51
C ALA A 23 -5.25 3.97 -1.67
N ASP A 24 -6.48 3.47 -1.75
CA ASP A 24 -6.90 2.22 -1.13
C ASP A 24 -7.14 1.16 -2.19
N ALA A 25 -6.84 -0.09 -1.85
CA ALA A 25 -7.23 -1.23 -2.64
C ALA A 25 -7.60 -2.39 -1.73
N GLY A 26 -8.75 -2.97 -1.98
CA GLY A 26 -9.21 -4.18 -1.32
C GLY A 26 -8.68 -5.42 -2.03
N TYR A 27 -8.36 -6.45 -1.25
CA TYR A 27 -8.07 -7.78 -1.74
C TYR A 27 -9.27 -8.69 -1.43
N THR A 28 -9.61 -9.55 -2.38
CA THR A 28 -10.72 -10.50 -2.22
C THR A 28 -10.33 -11.75 -1.44
N VAL A 29 -9.03 -12.07 -1.34
CA VAL A 29 -8.50 -13.27 -0.66
C VAL A 29 -7.08 -13.05 -0.12
N PRO A 30 -6.68 -13.70 0.98
CA PRO A 30 -7.52 -14.39 1.96
C PRO A 30 -8.04 -13.40 3.03
N ASP A 31 -9.35 -13.37 3.25
CA ASP A 31 -10.07 -12.63 4.31
C ASP A 31 -9.93 -11.10 4.32
N PHE A 32 -10.50 -10.46 3.30
CA PHE A 32 -10.65 -9.00 3.16
C PHE A 32 -9.43 -8.18 3.62
N PRO A 33 -8.20 -8.51 3.17
CA PRO A 33 -7.09 -7.60 3.41
C PRO A 33 -7.31 -6.32 2.59
N GLY A 34 -6.92 -5.18 3.14
CA GLY A 34 -6.83 -3.93 2.39
C GLY A 34 -5.43 -3.36 2.49
N VAL A 35 -5.08 -2.59 1.46
CA VAL A 35 -3.85 -1.80 1.44
C VAL A 35 -4.24 -0.34 1.38
N MET A 36 -3.65 0.48 2.24
CA MET A 36 -3.73 1.92 2.18
C MET A 36 -2.33 2.49 1.94
N VAL A 37 -2.21 3.30 0.89
CA VAL A 37 -0.98 3.97 0.47
C VAL A 37 -1.12 5.46 0.72
N LEU A 38 -0.21 6.05 1.48
CA LEU A 38 -0.12 7.50 1.62
C LEU A 38 1.15 8.00 0.97
N THR A 39 1.02 9.11 0.24
CA THR A 39 2.16 9.77 -0.39
C THR A 39 2.49 11.12 0.25
N LYS A 40 3.78 11.45 0.24
CA LYS A 40 4.32 12.77 0.55
C LYS A 40 5.31 13.16 -0.53
N ASP A 41 5.14 14.36 -1.08
CA ASP A 41 5.95 14.87 -2.20
C ASP A 41 5.94 13.93 -3.42
N GLY A 42 4.84 13.20 -3.64
CA GLY A 42 4.68 12.22 -4.71
C GLY A 42 5.40 10.88 -4.49
N TYR A 43 5.94 10.64 -3.30
CA TYR A 43 6.59 9.37 -2.94
C TYR A 43 5.85 8.67 -1.81
N LEU A 44 5.96 7.34 -1.75
CA LEU A 44 5.42 6.54 -0.65
C LEU A 44 5.99 7.05 0.69
N SER A 45 5.10 7.43 1.60
CA SER A 45 5.44 7.81 2.98
C SER A 45 4.95 6.80 4.01
N LEU A 46 3.81 6.16 3.74
CA LEU A 46 3.25 5.14 4.61
C LEU A 46 2.53 4.09 3.75
N LEU A 47 2.75 2.83 4.12
CA LEU A 47 2.05 1.68 3.58
C LEU A 47 1.43 0.92 4.74
N GLU A 48 0.10 0.88 4.77
CA GLU A 48 -0.65 0.09 5.74
C GLU A 48 -1.27 -1.10 5.04
N ILE A 49 -1.04 -2.29 5.60
CA ILE A 49 -1.71 -3.53 5.18
C ILE A 49 -2.51 -4.00 6.38
N TYR A 50 -3.81 -4.11 6.21
CA TYR A 50 -4.72 -4.54 7.25
C TYR A 50 -5.54 -5.72 6.76
N SER A 51 -6.07 -6.52 7.69
CA SER A 51 -7.05 -7.58 7.42
C SER A 51 -8.04 -7.59 8.59
N VAL A 52 -9.25 -8.08 8.33
CA VAL A 52 -10.25 -8.34 9.38
C VAL A 52 -10.05 -9.70 10.05
N SER A 53 -9.08 -10.49 9.59
CA SER A 53 -8.69 -11.77 10.20
C SER A 53 -7.90 -11.57 11.50
N ASP A 54 -8.04 -12.52 12.42
CA ASP A 54 -7.23 -12.60 13.65
C ASP A 54 -5.78 -13.05 13.35
N ASP A 55 -5.54 -13.64 12.18
CA ASP A 55 -4.22 -14.09 11.76
C ASP A 55 -3.37 -12.92 11.23
N PRO A 56 -2.09 -12.84 11.62
CA PRO A 56 -1.21 -11.79 11.11
C PRO A 56 -0.94 -11.98 9.61
N ILE A 57 -0.90 -10.87 8.88
CA ILE A 57 -0.47 -10.88 7.47
C ILE A 57 1.02 -11.21 7.41
N THR A 58 1.35 -12.34 6.80
CA THR A 58 2.73 -12.86 6.68
C THR A 58 3.29 -12.76 5.27
N THR A 59 2.46 -12.39 4.28
CA THR A 59 2.83 -12.27 2.88
C THR A 59 2.46 -10.89 2.35
N TRP A 60 3.34 -10.34 1.53
CA TRP A 60 3.02 -9.12 0.78
C TRP A 60 1.89 -9.45 -0.21
N PRO A 61 0.86 -8.60 -0.26
CA PRO A 61 -0.26 -8.86 -1.14
C PRO A 61 0.15 -8.57 -2.59
N GLU A 62 -0.26 -9.44 -3.53
CA GLU A 62 0.26 -9.34 -4.88
C GLU A 62 -0.29 -8.11 -5.62
N PRO A 63 0.56 -7.27 -6.24
CA PRO A 63 0.10 -6.03 -6.89
C PRO A 63 -0.95 -6.23 -7.99
N ARG A 64 -1.01 -7.42 -8.60
CA ARG A 64 -1.96 -7.74 -9.67
C ARG A 64 -3.43 -7.78 -9.22
N PHE A 65 -3.67 -7.87 -7.91
CA PHE A 65 -5.01 -7.94 -7.31
C PHE A 65 -5.46 -6.61 -6.69
N LEU A 66 -4.67 -5.53 -6.85
CA LEU A 66 -5.13 -4.19 -6.53
C LEU A 66 -6.24 -3.83 -7.54
N ASP A 67 -7.48 -3.70 -7.07
CA ASP A 67 -8.57 -3.14 -7.87
C ASP A 67 -8.20 -1.70 -8.30
N ARG A 68 -8.59 -1.35 -9.53
CA ARG A 68 -8.13 -0.16 -10.24
C ARG A 68 -9.11 1.00 -10.16
#